data_AF-A0A368GYU8-F1
#
_entry.id   AF-A0A368GYU8-F1
#
_cell.length_a   1.000
_cell.length_b   1.000
_cell.length_c   1.000
_cell.angle_alpha   90.00
_cell.angle_beta   90.00
_cell.angle_gamma   90.00
#
_symmetry.space_group_name_H-M   'P 1'
#
loop_
_entity.id
_entity.type
_entity.pdbx_description
1 polymer ?
#
loop_
_entity_poly.entity_id
_entity_poly.type
_entity_poly.pdbx_seq_one_letter_code
_entity_poly.pdbx_strand_id
1 'polypeptide(L)'
;MTTVHSKTEDECAIAQMEEFELLQSMYSPSELNFTHSLMDKNLTYPLGISMRLNIEDEPVNVEVRIPKLYPHIEFPMVFVRGKGDVFDNDAINNELRRWIQDQELGAPLTAQIASWVIENYHFYRKGSKECFVRPNPSVDSESYSRFYILSHHLRSPVKRSNLINLAKKLRLTGFSTPGRPAVIVVEGESKACEEYWKEVKSWTWKRISLRHSVLFSYFPFNLWRPRSFQIYMSLIPATVPTDATVLVLVEDESSCGDLPSQSSFAALDVVNPSSVERIKEDYYDYVSISAKSENILKPFCSAAYKAAKVGGTVAIHGSEIPPSLVARKVRSSGFVVDETSLVSGVAVLGTKPSFDGQSVPLKISNTARKANIADDDIVDEDALLEPEDLKKPTGADLKSGCGENGEGKKKRACKNCTCGLAEQEEAEKMAQPKKGGCGNCALGDAFRCATCPYLGMPPFKPGETIKLANVDDF
;
A
#
# COMPACT_ATOMS: atom_id res chain seq x y z
N MET A 1 -52.99 -9.44 -1.37
CA MET A 1 -52.31 -8.37 -2.14
C MET A 1 -51.61 -7.37 -1.23
N THR A 2 -52.22 -6.94 -0.12
CA THR A 2 -51.61 -6.03 0.88
C THR A 2 -50.34 -6.56 1.56
N THR A 3 -50.25 -7.87 1.84
CA THR A 3 -49.07 -8.50 2.47
C THR A 3 -47.85 -8.67 1.55
N VAL A 4 -48.05 -8.65 0.23
CA VAL A 4 -46.94 -8.75 -0.74
C VAL A 4 -46.32 -7.37 -0.98
N HIS A 5 -47.16 -6.33 -1.08
CA HIS A 5 -46.70 -4.94 -1.19
C HIS A 5 -45.88 -4.49 0.02
N SER A 6 -46.30 -4.84 1.24
CA SER A 6 -45.53 -4.48 2.45
C SER A 6 -44.15 -5.15 2.47
N LYS A 7 -44.05 -6.41 2.03
CA LYS A 7 -42.77 -7.14 2.01
C LYS A 7 -41.79 -6.55 0.99
N THR A 8 -42.27 -6.18 -0.20
CA THR A 8 -41.42 -5.56 -1.22
C THR A 8 -40.98 -4.15 -0.83
N GLU A 9 -41.84 -3.39 -0.14
CA GLU A 9 -41.48 -2.09 0.44
C GLU A 9 -40.37 -2.24 1.49
N ASP A 10 -40.44 -3.24 2.37
CA ASP A 10 -39.40 -3.52 3.36
C ASP A 10 -38.06 -3.90 2.70
N GLU A 11 -38.08 -4.75 1.67
CA GLU A 11 -36.89 -5.14 0.90
C GLU A 11 -36.25 -3.93 0.20
N CYS A 12 -37.07 -3.04 -0.39
CA CYS A 12 -36.62 -1.78 -0.97
C CYS A 12 -35.98 -0.87 0.08
N ALA A 13 -36.61 -0.71 1.25
CA ALA A 13 -36.09 0.11 2.34
C ALA A 13 -34.72 -0.39 2.82
N ILE A 14 -34.55 -1.71 2.96
CA ILE A 14 -33.25 -2.30 3.32
C ILE A 14 -32.20 -1.98 2.25
N ALA A 15 -32.50 -2.17 0.96
CA ALA A 15 -31.58 -1.87 -0.12
C ALA A 15 -31.19 -0.38 -0.19
N GLN A 16 -32.14 0.52 0.07
CA GLN A 16 -31.92 1.96 0.16
C GLN A 16 -31.01 2.33 1.34
N MET A 17 -31.21 1.72 2.51
CA MET A 17 -30.36 1.91 3.68
C MET A 17 -28.93 1.39 3.45
N GLU A 18 -28.77 0.20 2.86
CA GLU A 18 -27.44 -0.33 2.50
C GLU A 18 -26.72 0.61 1.51
N GLU A 19 -27.45 1.17 0.53
CA GLU A 19 -26.88 2.15 -0.40
C GLU A 19 -26.48 3.45 0.31
N PHE A 20 -27.30 3.92 1.25
CA PHE A 20 -27.06 5.11 2.06
C PHE A 20 -25.78 4.98 2.90
N GLU A 21 -25.64 3.90 3.67
CA GLU A 21 -24.45 3.65 4.49
C GLU A 21 -23.19 3.58 3.62
N LEU A 22 -23.30 2.93 2.46
CA LEU A 22 -22.20 2.88 1.51
C LEU A 22 -21.85 4.26 0.98
N LEU A 23 -22.82 5.07 0.57
CA LEU A 23 -22.57 6.43 0.09
C LEU A 23 -21.91 7.30 1.17
N GLN A 24 -22.38 7.23 2.42
CA GLN A 24 -21.73 7.90 3.56
C GLN A 24 -20.28 7.46 3.77
N SER A 25 -19.98 6.20 3.51
CA SER A 25 -18.62 5.68 3.63
C SER A 25 -17.71 6.10 2.48
N MET A 26 -18.26 6.54 1.34
CA MET A 26 -17.50 6.92 0.15
C MET A 26 -17.40 8.43 -0.11
N TYR A 27 -18.28 9.25 0.46
CA TYR A 27 -18.29 10.70 0.26
C TYR A 27 -18.19 11.42 1.60
N SER A 28 -17.49 12.55 1.64
CA SER A 28 -17.45 13.38 2.84
C SER A 28 -18.82 14.03 3.13
N PRO A 29 -19.11 14.44 4.37
CA PRO A 29 -20.32 15.19 4.70
C PRO A 29 -20.48 16.50 3.91
N SER A 30 -19.38 17.09 3.43
CA SER A 30 -19.41 18.28 2.57
C SER A 30 -19.85 17.99 1.13
N GLU A 31 -19.63 16.76 0.65
CA GLU A 31 -19.95 16.32 -0.71
C GLU A 31 -21.32 15.64 -0.79
N LEU A 32 -21.86 15.14 0.31
CA LEU A 32 -23.06 14.32 0.33
C LEU A 32 -24.00 14.75 1.44
N ASN A 33 -25.21 15.15 1.05
CA ASN A 33 -26.31 15.48 1.96
C ASN A 33 -27.49 14.57 1.69
N PHE A 34 -28.20 14.19 2.76
CA PHE A 34 -29.39 13.36 2.67
C PHE A 34 -30.61 14.14 3.15
N THR A 35 -31.71 14.03 2.42
CA THR A 35 -32.98 14.60 2.83
C THR A 35 -33.85 13.52 3.48
N HIS A 36 -34.27 13.81 4.70
CA HIS A 36 -35.20 12.99 5.49
C HIS A 36 -36.53 13.75 5.64
N SER A 37 -37.66 13.05 5.80
CA SER A 37 -38.96 13.72 6.05
C SER A 37 -38.94 14.42 7.41
N LEU A 38 -39.42 15.67 7.47
CA LEU A 38 -39.52 16.44 8.72
C LEU A 38 -40.74 16.06 9.59
N MET A 39 -41.66 15.23 9.09
CA MET A 39 -42.92 14.93 9.80
C MET A 39 -43.02 13.52 10.40
N ASP A 40 -42.07 12.63 10.15
CA ASP A 40 -42.13 11.26 10.69
C ASP A 40 -40.77 10.83 11.22
N LYS A 41 -40.63 10.82 12.56
CA LYS A 41 -39.46 10.25 13.25
C LYS A 41 -39.30 8.72 13.07
N ASN A 42 -40.23 8.09 12.34
CA ASN A 42 -40.30 6.65 12.10
C ASN A 42 -40.04 6.24 10.64
N LEU A 43 -39.64 7.15 9.74
CA LEU A 43 -39.26 6.76 8.38
C LEU A 43 -37.85 6.15 8.37
N THR A 44 -37.75 4.88 7.98
CA THR A 44 -36.52 4.08 8.03
C THR A 44 -35.55 4.33 6.86
N TYR A 45 -35.84 5.23 5.91
CA TYR A 45 -35.04 5.40 4.69
C TYR A 45 -35.00 6.87 4.16
N PRO A 46 -33.95 7.27 3.44
CA PRO A 46 -33.81 8.63 2.89
C PRO A 46 -34.80 8.89 1.73
N LEU A 47 -35.42 10.07 1.71
CA LEU A 47 -36.33 10.49 0.63
C LEU A 47 -35.59 11.10 -0.58
N GLY A 48 -34.36 11.56 -0.34
CA GLY A 48 -33.50 12.04 -1.39
C GLY A 48 -32.05 12.15 -0.96
N ILE A 49 -31.19 12.23 -1.97
CA ILE A 49 -29.74 12.29 -1.86
C ILE A 49 -29.30 13.48 -2.70
N SER A 50 -28.52 14.38 -2.13
CA SER A 50 -27.89 15.50 -2.82
C SER A 50 -26.38 15.31 -2.78
N MET A 51 -25.79 15.08 -3.95
CA MET A 51 -24.35 14.92 -4.14
C MET A 51 -23.77 16.18 -4.78
N ARG A 52 -22.72 16.74 -4.21
CA ARG A 52 -21.88 17.77 -4.82
C ARG A 52 -20.62 17.12 -5.38
N LEU A 53 -20.56 16.99 -6.70
CA LEU A 53 -19.42 16.46 -7.42
C LEU A 53 -18.52 17.62 -7.85
N ASN A 54 -17.22 17.55 -7.59
CA ASN A 54 -16.25 18.56 -8.05
C ASN A 54 -15.55 18.01 -9.30
N ILE A 55 -15.90 18.54 -10.48
CA ILE A 55 -15.40 18.08 -11.78
C ILE A 55 -14.68 19.25 -12.44
N GLU A 56 -13.38 19.11 -12.76
CA GLU A 56 -12.55 20.20 -13.34
C GLU A 56 -12.62 21.53 -12.55
N ASP A 57 -12.59 21.45 -11.22
CA ASP A 57 -12.76 22.61 -10.31
C ASP A 57 -14.13 23.33 -10.40
N GLU A 58 -15.11 22.74 -11.09
CA GLU A 58 -16.49 23.20 -11.12
C GLU A 58 -17.42 22.30 -10.29
N PRO A 59 -18.21 22.87 -9.34
CA PRO A 59 -19.15 22.09 -8.55
C PRO A 59 -20.43 21.79 -9.34
N VAL A 60 -20.75 20.50 -9.47
CA VAL A 60 -21.99 19.99 -10.06
C VAL A 60 -22.82 19.32 -8.99
N ASN A 61 -24.06 19.76 -8.81
CA ASN A 61 -24.98 19.17 -7.84
C ASN A 61 -25.89 18.14 -8.52
N VAL A 62 -25.97 16.95 -7.96
CA VAL A 62 -26.85 15.87 -8.41
C VAL A 62 -27.86 15.59 -7.30
N GLU A 63 -29.13 15.87 -7.56
CA GLU A 63 -30.26 15.58 -6.66
C GLU A 63 -30.96 14.32 -7.14
N VAL A 64 -30.98 13.30 -6.30
CA VAL A 64 -31.66 12.01 -6.53
C VAL A 64 -32.82 11.91 -5.56
N ARG A 65 -34.04 11.80 -6.07
CA ARG A 65 -35.24 11.54 -5.26
C ARG A 65 -35.57 10.06 -5.34
N ILE A 66 -35.77 9.46 -4.18
CA ILE A 66 -35.93 8.00 -4.04
C ILE A 66 -37.41 7.68 -3.79
N PRO A 67 -38.08 6.99 -4.73
CA PRO A 67 -39.41 6.44 -4.51
C PRO A 67 -39.39 5.27 -3.52
N LYS A 68 -40.54 4.96 -2.92
CA LYS A 68 -40.66 3.90 -1.91
C LYS A 68 -40.33 2.51 -2.45
N LEU A 69 -40.61 2.26 -3.73
CA LEU A 69 -40.46 0.95 -4.36
C LEU A 69 -39.15 0.81 -5.17
N TYR A 70 -38.23 1.76 -5.03
CA TYR A 70 -36.88 1.66 -5.60
C TYR A 70 -35.99 0.79 -4.70
N PRO A 71 -35.14 -0.11 -5.23
CA PRO A 71 -34.79 -0.26 -6.65
C PRO A 71 -35.55 -1.38 -7.40
N HIS A 72 -36.49 -2.06 -6.75
CA HIS A 72 -37.07 -3.29 -7.31
C HIS A 72 -38.17 -3.05 -8.35
N ILE A 73 -38.97 -1.98 -8.21
CA ILE A 73 -40.13 -1.73 -9.06
C ILE A 73 -40.00 -0.39 -9.80
N GLU A 74 -39.45 0.64 -9.15
CA GLU A 74 -39.39 2.00 -9.68
C GLU A 74 -37.96 2.52 -9.78
N PHE A 75 -37.71 3.39 -10.76
CA PHE A 75 -36.45 4.12 -10.90
C PHE A 75 -36.45 5.43 -10.11
N PRO A 76 -35.28 5.94 -9.69
CA PRO A 76 -35.19 7.20 -8.98
C PRO A 76 -35.36 8.38 -9.94
N MET A 77 -35.84 9.51 -9.44
CA MET A 77 -35.87 10.76 -10.22
C MET A 77 -34.57 11.53 -9.98
N VAL A 78 -33.86 11.88 -11.05
CA VAL A 78 -32.57 12.57 -10.95
C VAL A 78 -32.61 13.93 -11.62
N PHE A 79 -31.95 14.89 -10.98
CA PHE A 79 -31.73 16.24 -11.48
C PHE A 79 -30.27 16.65 -11.27
N VAL A 80 -29.58 16.95 -12.38
CA VAL A 80 -28.22 17.48 -12.39
C VAL A 80 -28.26 19.00 -12.57
N ARG A 81 -27.48 19.72 -11.77
CA ARG A 81 -27.35 21.18 -11.79
C ARG A 81 -25.88 21.59 -11.74
N GLY A 82 -25.35 22.03 -12.88
CA GLY A 82 -24.09 22.77 -13.01
C GLY A 82 -24.33 24.26 -13.21
N LYS A 83 -23.25 25.03 -13.38
CA LYS A 83 -23.30 26.48 -13.60
C LYS A 83 -23.96 26.79 -14.96
N GLY A 84 -25.16 27.39 -14.96
CA GLY A 84 -26.00 27.53 -16.17
C GLY A 84 -25.38 28.28 -17.35
N ASP A 85 -24.44 29.19 -17.09
CA ASP A 85 -23.71 29.93 -18.13
C ASP A 85 -22.70 29.04 -18.89
N VAL A 86 -22.19 28.00 -18.23
CA VAL A 86 -21.11 27.14 -18.73
C VAL A 86 -21.60 25.72 -19.01
N PHE A 87 -22.77 25.33 -18.50
CA PHE A 87 -23.23 23.95 -18.51
C PHE A 87 -24.66 23.83 -19.02
N ASP A 88 -24.89 22.92 -19.96
CA ASP A 88 -26.21 22.57 -20.49
C ASP A 88 -26.90 21.55 -19.59
N ASN A 89 -27.60 22.09 -18.58
CA ASN A 89 -28.37 21.31 -17.63
C ASN A 89 -29.50 20.50 -18.28
N ASP A 90 -30.13 21.02 -19.33
CA ASP A 90 -31.30 20.36 -19.91
C ASP A 90 -30.88 19.14 -20.75
N ALA A 91 -29.81 19.29 -21.54
CA ALA A 91 -29.27 18.20 -22.35
C ALA A 91 -28.82 17.01 -21.49
N ILE A 92 -28.04 17.24 -20.42
CA ILE A 92 -27.59 16.15 -19.54
C ILE A 92 -28.75 15.48 -18.82
N ASN A 93 -29.74 16.23 -18.34
CA ASN A 93 -30.88 15.65 -17.63
C ASN A 93 -31.74 14.80 -18.56
N ASN A 94 -31.93 15.21 -19.81
CA ASN A 94 -32.69 14.43 -20.80
C ASN A 94 -31.98 13.13 -21.20
N GLU A 95 -30.65 13.15 -21.30
CA GLU A 95 -29.88 11.96 -21.63
C GLU A 95 -29.73 11.01 -20.44
N LEU A 96 -29.47 11.55 -19.25
CA LEU A 96 -29.41 10.76 -18.02
C LEU A 96 -30.73 10.02 -17.76
N ARG A 97 -31.88 10.66 -18.01
CA ARG A 97 -33.19 10.00 -17.88
C ARG A 97 -33.37 8.82 -18.82
N ARG A 98 -32.91 8.94 -20.07
CA ARG A 98 -32.91 7.84 -21.04
C ARG A 98 -32.00 6.72 -20.56
N TRP A 99 -30.78 7.06 -20.16
CA TRP A 99 -29.81 6.09 -19.65
C TRP A 99 -30.31 5.33 -18.41
N ILE A 100 -31.01 5.99 -17.48
CA ILE A 100 -31.61 5.35 -16.30
C ILE A 100 -32.69 4.34 -16.72
N GLN A 101 -33.53 4.68 -17.70
CA GLN A 101 -34.59 3.80 -18.20
C GLN A 101 -34.04 2.55 -18.89
N ASP A 102 -32.82 2.60 -19.41
CA ASP A 102 -32.13 1.46 -20.03
C ASP A 102 -31.49 0.50 -19.01
N GLN A 103 -31.46 0.84 -17.72
CA GLN A 103 -30.86 -0.01 -16.68
C GLN A 103 -31.80 -1.11 -16.20
N GLU A 104 -31.25 -2.18 -15.63
CA GLU A 104 -32.04 -3.23 -15.00
C GLU A 104 -32.48 -2.82 -13.58
N LEU A 105 -33.77 -3.01 -13.26
CA LEU A 105 -34.28 -2.87 -11.90
C LEU A 105 -33.78 -4.01 -11.00
N GLY A 106 -33.69 -3.73 -9.70
CA GLY A 106 -33.33 -4.72 -8.68
C GLY A 106 -32.11 -4.36 -7.83
N ALA A 107 -31.35 -3.34 -8.24
CA ALA A 107 -30.21 -2.83 -7.47
C ALA A 107 -30.18 -1.30 -7.43
N PRO A 108 -29.73 -0.70 -6.33
CA PRO A 108 -29.62 0.76 -6.26
C PRO A 108 -28.57 1.33 -7.23
N LEU A 109 -28.95 2.35 -8.00
CA LEU A 109 -28.23 2.99 -9.08
C LEU A 109 -27.49 4.28 -8.69
N THR A 110 -27.59 4.79 -7.45
CA THR A 110 -27.15 6.16 -7.11
C THR A 110 -25.67 6.43 -7.42
N ALA A 111 -24.76 5.48 -7.18
CA ALA A 111 -23.35 5.65 -7.53
C ALA A 111 -23.10 5.49 -9.03
N GLN A 112 -23.90 4.67 -9.72
CA GLN A 112 -23.79 4.54 -11.17
C GLN A 112 -24.22 5.85 -11.85
N ILE A 113 -25.28 6.48 -11.33
CA ILE A 113 -25.71 7.82 -11.72
C ILE A 113 -24.58 8.83 -11.50
N ALA A 114 -23.94 8.83 -10.33
CA ALA A 114 -22.80 9.73 -10.07
C ALA A 114 -21.62 9.48 -11.02
N SER A 115 -21.26 8.22 -11.27
CA SER A 115 -20.21 7.86 -12.25
C SER A 115 -20.57 8.30 -13.66
N TRP A 116 -21.80 8.06 -14.10
CA TRP A 116 -22.27 8.47 -15.42
C TRP A 116 -22.18 9.99 -15.59
N VAL A 117 -22.56 10.77 -14.58
CA VAL A 117 -22.44 12.23 -14.62
C VAL A 117 -20.99 12.66 -14.75
N ILE A 118 -20.06 12.04 -14.00
CA ILE A 118 -18.62 12.33 -14.09
C ILE A 118 -18.07 12.02 -15.49
N GLU A 119 -18.42 10.85 -16.03
CA GLU A 119 -17.94 10.37 -17.34
C GLU A 119 -18.46 11.21 -18.52
N ASN A 120 -19.68 11.74 -18.42
CA ASN A 120 -20.34 12.46 -19.52
C ASN A 120 -20.33 13.98 -19.35
N TYR A 121 -19.79 14.51 -18.23
CA TYR A 121 -19.83 15.94 -17.89
C TYR A 121 -19.33 16.85 -19.03
N HIS A 122 -18.18 16.51 -19.63
CA HIS A 122 -17.52 17.36 -20.62
C HIS A 122 -18.37 17.60 -21.89
N PHE A 123 -19.27 16.66 -22.26
CA PHE A 123 -20.11 16.80 -23.45
C PHE A 123 -21.16 17.91 -23.34
N TYR A 124 -21.48 18.32 -22.12
CA TYR A 124 -22.53 19.32 -21.86
C TYR A 124 -21.95 20.68 -21.45
N ARG A 125 -20.64 20.89 -21.63
CA ARG A 125 -19.99 22.18 -21.41
C ARG A 125 -20.27 23.13 -22.59
N LYS A 126 -20.97 24.24 -22.35
CA LYS A 126 -21.20 25.29 -23.34
C LYS A 126 -19.86 25.92 -23.72
N GLY A 127 -19.50 25.83 -25.00
CA GLY A 127 -18.25 26.37 -25.54
C GLY A 127 -17.19 25.33 -25.91
N SER A 128 -17.39 24.03 -25.62
CA SER A 128 -16.54 22.98 -26.18
C SER A 128 -16.96 22.68 -27.63
N LYS A 129 -16.24 23.24 -28.60
CA LYS A 129 -16.23 22.74 -29.99
C LYS A 129 -15.30 21.54 -30.17
N GLU A 130 -15.31 20.61 -29.22
CA GLU A 130 -14.62 19.34 -29.40
C GLU A 130 -15.64 18.21 -29.46
N CYS A 131 -16.00 17.87 -30.70
CA CYS A 131 -16.50 16.55 -31.02
C CYS A 131 -15.38 15.55 -30.69
N PHE A 132 -15.51 14.79 -29.60
CA PHE A 132 -14.67 13.62 -29.43
C PHE A 132 -15.17 12.55 -30.41
N VAL A 133 -14.47 12.46 -31.54
CA VAL A 133 -14.35 11.22 -32.29
C VAL A 133 -13.99 10.16 -31.26
N ARG A 134 -14.81 9.11 -31.10
CA ARG A 134 -14.39 7.88 -30.40
C ARG A 134 -12.98 7.58 -30.91
N PRO A 135 -11.95 7.39 -30.06
CA PRO A 135 -10.62 7.10 -30.58
C PRO A 135 -10.75 5.95 -31.56
N ASN A 136 -10.52 6.22 -32.84
CA ASN A 136 -10.14 5.15 -33.74
C ASN A 136 -8.88 4.55 -33.12
N PRO A 137 -8.79 3.23 -32.96
CA PRO A 137 -7.70 2.55 -32.27
C PRO A 137 -6.41 2.56 -33.10
N SER A 138 -5.91 3.74 -33.47
CA SER A 138 -4.85 3.86 -34.47
C SER A 138 -3.86 5.00 -34.25
N VAL A 139 -3.64 5.45 -33.00
CA VAL A 139 -2.45 6.24 -32.66
C VAL A 139 -1.89 5.72 -31.35
N ASP A 140 -0.82 4.93 -31.44
CA ASP A 140 -0.05 4.41 -30.32
C ASP A 140 0.78 5.52 -29.69
N SER A 141 0.16 6.28 -28.79
CA SER A 141 0.86 7.09 -27.80
C SER A 141 0.82 6.32 -26.48
N GLU A 142 1.98 5.91 -25.96
CA GLU A 142 2.09 5.25 -24.65
C GLU A 142 1.65 6.22 -23.54
N SER A 143 0.36 6.18 -23.19
CA SER A 143 -0.19 6.92 -22.07
C SER A 143 -0.33 6.00 -20.87
N TYR A 144 -0.11 6.55 -19.69
CA TYR A 144 -0.23 5.83 -18.43
C TYR A 144 -1.42 6.35 -17.65
N SER A 145 -2.08 5.50 -16.88
CA SER A 145 -3.22 5.88 -16.06
C SER A 145 -3.12 5.31 -14.65
N ARG A 146 -3.73 5.99 -13.67
CA ARG A 146 -3.98 5.46 -12.33
C ARG A 146 -5.47 5.49 -12.04
N PHE A 147 -6.02 4.33 -11.71
CA PHE A 147 -7.43 4.13 -11.39
C PHE A 147 -7.63 3.93 -9.90
N TYR A 148 -8.58 4.68 -9.33
CA TYR A 148 -9.06 4.53 -7.97
C TYR A 148 -10.44 3.87 -8.00
N ILE A 149 -10.47 2.58 -7.68
CA ILE A 149 -11.65 1.74 -7.70
C ILE A 149 -12.14 1.53 -6.27
N LEU A 150 -13.37 1.91 -5.98
CA LEU A 150 -14.02 1.66 -4.69
C LEU A 150 -15.01 0.51 -4.83
N SER A 151 -15.00 -0.39 -3.84
CA SER A 151 -16.02 -1.43 -3.72
C SER A 151 -16.61 -1.42 -2.31
N HIS A 152 -17.85 -1.89 -2.17
CA HIS A 152 -18.51 -1.96 -0.86
C HIS A 152 -17.66 -2.72 0.19
N HIS A 153 -17.03 -3.83 -0.22
CA HIS A 153 -16.02 -4.54 0.56
C HIS A 153 -15.26 -5.56 -0.30
N LEU A 154 -14.06 -5.95 0.16
CA LEU A 154 -13.22 -6.96 -0.48
C LEU A 154 -12.92 -8.13 0.49
N ARG A 155 -13.97 -8.83 0.92
CA ARG A 155 -13.85 -9.92 1.91
C ARG A 155 -13.31 -11.23 1.30
N SER A 156 -13.71 -11.54 0.07
CA SER A 156 -13.38 -12.82 -0.57
C SER A 156 -11.87 -12.97 -0.80
N PRO A 157 -11.22 -14.01 -0.24
CA PRO A 157 -9.79 -14.27 -0.48
C PRO A 157 -9.51 -14.68 -1.93
N VAL A 158 -10.48 -15.30 -2.59
CA VAL A 158 -10.40 -15.66 -4.02
C VAL A 158 -10.34 -14.39 -4.87
N LYS A 159 -11.24 -13.43 -4.62
CA LYS A 159 -11.20 -12.15 -5.34
C LYS A 159 -9.90 -11.39 -5.12
N ARG A 160 -9.39 -11.36 -3.88
CA ARG A 160 -8.09 -10.72 -3.58
C ARG A 160 -6.95 -11.35 -4.37
N SER A 161 -6.92 -12.67 -4.45
CA SER A 161 -5.91 -13.40 -5.24
C SER A 161 -6.07 -13.12 -6.73
N ASN A 162 -7.30 -13.10 -7.24
CA ASN A 162 -7.59 -12.80 -8.64
C ASN A 162 -7.19 -11.37 -9.02
N LEU A 163 -7.44 -10.37 -8.17
CA LEU A 163 -7.01 -8.97 -8.41
C LEU A 163 -5.49 -8.91 -8.59
N ILE A 164 -4.73 -9.56 -7.69
CA ILE A 164 -3.26 -9.58 -7.76
C ILE A 164 -2.77 -10.29 -9.02
N ASN A 165 -3.39 -11.43 -9.38
CA ASN A 165 -3.00 -12.19 -10.57
C ASN A 165 -3.31 -11.43 -11.86
N LEU A 166 -4.46 -10.76 -11.93
CA LEU A 166 -4.84 -9.95 -13.06
C LEU A 166 -3.92 -8.73 -13.22
N ALA A 167 -3.57 -8.06 -12.12
CA ALA A 167 -2.62 -6.95 -12.13
C ALA A 167 -1.25 -7.41 -12.65
N LYS A 168 -0.75 -8.56 -12.18
CA LYS A 168 0.50 -9.16 -12.68
C LYS A 168 0.44 -9.50 -14.16
N LYS A 169 -0.67 -10.09 -14.63
CA LYS A 169 -0.87 -10.44 -16.04
C LYS A 169 -0.80 -9.20 -16.95
N LEU A 170 -1.42 -8.11 -16.51
CA LEU A 170 -1.49 -6.83 -17.22
C LEU A 170 -0.30 -5.90 -16.92
N ARG A 171 0.70 -6.37 -16.15
CA ARG A 171 1.89 -5.60 -15.72
C ARG A 171 1.53 -4.27 -15.01
N LEU A 172 0.44 -4.28 -14.26
CA LEU A 172 -0.01 -3.15 -13.46
C LEU A 172 0.55 -3.23 -12.04
N THR A 173 0.85 -2.08 -11.46
CA THR A 173 1.20 -1.92 -10.04
C THR A 173 -0.01 -1.36 -9.28
N GLY A 174 -0.08 -1.55 -7.96
CA GLY A 174 -1.29 -1.19 -7.23
C GLY A 174 -1.47 -1.89 -5.89
N PHE A 175 -2.59 -1.58 -5.24
CA PHE A 175 -3.02 -2.23 -4.00
C PHE A 175 -4.51 -2.42 -3.93
N SER A 176 -4.90 -3.29 -3.00
CA SER A 176 -6.25 -3.34 -2.49
C SER A 176 -6.24 -3.38 -0.97
N THR A 177 -6.98 -2.49 -0.30
CA THR A 177 -7.28 -2.60 1.13
C THR A 177 -8.64 -3.25 1.33
N PRO A 178 -8.72 -4.39 2.06
CA PRO A 178 -10.01 -4.98 2.41
C PRO A 178 -10.66 -4.15 3.54
N GLY A 179 -11.54 -3.21 3.18
CA GLY A 179 -12.28 -2.35 4.10
C GLY A 179 -13.80 -2.33 3.84
N ARG A 180 -14.49 -1.39 4.50
CA ARG A 180 -15.88 -0.94 4.25
C ARG A 180 -15.87 0.59 4.15
N PRO A 181 -15.59 1.19 2.97
CA PRO A 181 -15.43 0.54 1.67
C PRO A 181 -14.02 -0.06 1.49
N ALA A 182 -13.90 -0.99 0.56
CA ALA A 182 -12.59 -1.49 0.12
C ALA A 182 -12.07 -0.64 -1.03
N VAL A 183 -10.81 -0.22 -0.92
CA VAL A 183 -10.13 0.61 -1.93
C VAL A 183 -9.23 -0.29 -2.75
N ILE A 184 -9.30 -0.16 -4.07
CA ILE A 184 -8.42 -0.83 -5.03
C ILE A 184 -7.81 0.27 -5.90
N VAL A 185 -6.50 0.40 -5.90
CA VAL A 185 -5.77 1.34 -6.75
C VAL A 185 -4.90 0.54 -7.69
N VAL A 186 -4.98 0.84 -8.98
CA VAL A 186 -4.07 0.28 -9.99
C VAL A 186 -3.49 1.39 -10.85
N GLU A 187 -2.24 1.23 -11.24
CA GLU A 187 -1.53 2.15 -12.12
C GLU A 187 -0.70 1.37 -13.13
N GLY A 188 -0.52 1.92 -14.32
CA GLY A 188 0.05 1.20 -15.45
C GLY A 188 -0.26 1.88 -16.77
N GLU A 189 0.01 1.19 -17.86
CA GLU A 189 -0.41 1.62 -19.20
C GLU A 189 -1.93 1.83 -19.23
N SER A 190 -2.40 2.90 -19.86
CA SER A 190 -3.83 3.26 -19.87
C SER A 190 -4.70 2.12 -20.43
N LYS A 191 -4.28 1.51 -21.54
CA LYS A 191 -4.98 0.36 -22.16
C LYS A 191 -5.08 -0.82 -21.18
N ALA A 192 -4.00 -1.10 -20.44
CA ALA A 192 -3.97 -2.17 -19.45
C ALA A 192 -4.85 -1.84 -18.22
N CYS A 193 -4.89 -0.59 -17.76
CA CYS A 193 -5.78 -0.14 -16.69
C CYS A 193 -7.26 -0.27 -17.07
N GLU A 194 -7.61 0.07 -18.31
CA GLU A 194 -8.96 -0.11 -18.86
C GLU A 194 -9.35 -1.59 -18.95
N GLU A 195 -8.45 -2.45 -19.43
CA GLU A 195 -8.68 -3.91 -19.47
C GLU A 195 -8.86 -4.49 -18.06
N TYR A 196 -8.01 -4.07 -17.12
CA TYR A 196 -8.14 -4.45 -15.71
C TYR A 196 -9.49 -4.04 -15.14
N TRP A 197 -9.90 -2.79 -15.37
CA TRP A 197 -11.19 -2.31 -14.89
C TRP A 197 -12.35 -3.08 -15.51
N LYS A 198 -12.32 -3.33 -16.81
CA LYS A 198 -13.36 -4.08 -17.52
C LYS A 198 -13.52 -5.49 -16.94
N GLU A 199 -12.42 -6.20 -16.70
CA GLU A 199 -12.46 -7.54 -16.13
C GLU A 199 -12.91 -7.51 -14.67
N VAL A 200 -12.36 -6.62 -13.85
CA VAL A 200 -12.73 -6.48 -12.43
C VAL A 200 -14.21 -6.12 -12.28
N LYS A 201 -14.74 -5.18 -13.09
CA LYS A 201 -16.15 -4.77 -13.07
C LYS A 201 -17.10 -5.92 -13.39
N SER A 202 -16.67 -6.89 -14.20
CA SER A 202 -17.49 -8.05 -14.60
C SER A 202 -17.69 -9.09 -13.49
N TRP A 203 -16.91 -9.06 -12.40
CA TRP A 203 -17.07 -10.00 -11.31
C TRP A 203 -18.29 -9.68 -10.44
N THR A 204 -18.70 -10.61 -9.57
CA THR A 204 -19.92 -10.49 -8.75
C THR A 204 -19.80 -9.52 -7.57
N TRP A 205 -19.85 -8.21 -7.79
CA TRP A 205 -19.78 -7.20 -6.72
C TRP A 205 -21.18 -6.82 -6.19
N LYS A 206 -21.29 -6.56 -4.88
CA LYS A 206 -22.46 -5.83 -4.35
C LYS A 206 -22.51 -4.42 -4.95
N ARG A 207 -21.36 -3.74 -4.99
CA ARG A 207 -21.17 -2.43 -5.62
C ARG A 207 -19.68 -2.20 -5.87
N ILE A 208 -19.36 -1.64 -7.04
CA ILE A 208 -18.02 -1.24 -7.43
C ILE A 208 -18.09 -0.03 -8.36
N SER A 209 -17.22 0.96 -8.18
CA SER A 209 -17.14 2.12 -9.06
C SER A 209 -15.71 2.61 -9.23
N LEU A 210 -15.43 3.14 -10.41
CA LEU A 210 -14.21 3.91 -10.67
C LEU A 210 -14.48 5.36 -10.24
N ARG A 211 -13.71 5.85 -9.26
CA ARG A 211 -13.87 7.21 -8.71
C ARG A 211 -13.01 8.25 -9.38
N HIS A 212 -11.81 7.85 -9.76
CA HIS A 212 -10.81 8.78 -10.23
C HIS A 212 -9.87 8.04 -11.17
N SER A 213 -9.61 8.67 -12.31
CA SER A 213 -8.60 8.24 -13.27
C SER A 213 -7.67 9.42 -13.52
N VAL A 214 -6.38 9.24 -13.26
CA VAL A 214 -5.36 10.24 -13.60
C VAL A 214 -4.62 9.75 -14.82
N LEU A 215 -4.45 10.60 -15.83
CA LEU A 215 -3.69 10.32 -17.04
C LEU A 215 -2.31 10.95 -16.92
N PHE A 216 -1.27 10.19 -17.24
CA PHE A 216 0.13 10.61 -17.21
C PHE A 216 0.74 10.47 -18.60
N SER A 217 1.56 11.44 -18.99
CA SER A 217 2.37 11.39 -20.20
C SER A 217 3.65 10.57 -20.05
N TYR A 218 4.02 10.17 -18.82
CA TYR A 218 5.24 9.40 -18.52
C TYR A 218 5.04 8.44 -17.33
N PHE A 219 5.74 7.30 -17.33
CA PHE A 219 5.57 6.26 -16.30
C PHE A 219 6.31 6.61 -14.99
N PRO A 220 5.62 6.79 -13.86
CA PRO A 220 6.28 7.05 -12.60
C PRO A 220 6.76 5.72 -11.99
N PHE A 221 7.96 5.28 -12.36
CA PHE A 221 8.51 3.98 -11.91
C PHE A 221 8.70 3.84 -10.39
N ASN A 222 8.42 4.85 -9.56
CA ASN A 222 8.78 4.86 -8.14
C ASN A 222 7.70 5.34 -7.15
N LEU A 223 6.42 5.41 -7.53
CA LEU A 223 5.36 5.97 -6.67
C LEU A 223 4.70 4.98 -5.69
N TRP A 224 5.28 3.80 -5.48
CA TRP A 224 4.75 2.80 -4.57
C TRP A 224 5.45 2.75 -3.20
N ARG A 225 5.28 3.82 -2.43
CA ARG A 225 5.25 3.76 -0.95
C ARG A 225 4.01 4.50 -0.47
N PRO A 226 3.26 3.94 0.50
CA PRO A 226 2.08 4.61 1.03
C PRO A 226 2.52 5.89 1.72
N ARG A 227 2.21 7.05 1.12
CA ARG A 227 2.40 8.38 1.70
C ARG A 227 1.15 9.18 1.32
N SER A 228 0.38 9.67 2.29
CA SER A 228 0.66 10.97 2.91
C SER A 228 1.20 11.92 1.84
N PHE A 229 0.29 12.56 1.07
CA PHE A 229 0.55 13.76 0.27
C PHE A 229 2.00 13.95 -0.19
N GLN A 230 2.35 13.50 -1.41
CA GLN A 230 3.67 13.77 -1.95
C GLN A 230 3.62 14.77 -3.12
N ILE A 231 4.16 15.93 -2.76
CA ILE A 231 4.55 17.08 -3.57
C ILE A 231 5.53 16.63 -4.66
N TYR A 232 5.41 17.24 -5.84
CA TYR A 232 6.28 17.05 -7.00
C TYR A 232 7.78 17.06 -6.64
N MET A 233 8.56 16.15 -7.25
CA MET A 233 10.02 16.11 -7.19
C MET A 233 10.60 17.28 -7.99
N SER A 234 10.66 18.47 -7.37
CA SER A 234 11.56 19.51 -7.81
C SER A 234 12.90 19.32 -7.09
N LEU A 235 14.00 19.21 -7.85
CA LEU A 235 15.37 19.19 -7.29
C LEU A 235 15.67 20.44 -6.45
N ILE A 236 14.88 21.49 -6.67
CA ILE A 236 14.91 22.75 -5.94
C ILE A 236 13.48 23.01 -5.45
N PRO A 237 13.21 23.01 -4.14
CA PRO A 237 11.88 23.29 -3.63
C PRO A 237 11.50 24.76 -3.90
N ALA A 238 10.20 25.04 -4.09
CA ALA A 238 9.70 26.42 -4.29
C ALA A 238 9.95 27.36 -3.09
N THR A 239 10.45 26.82 -1.98
CA THR A 239 10.87 27.56 -0.78
C THR A 239 12.25 28.19 -0.91
N VAL A 240 13.04 27.85 -1.94
CA VAL A 240 14.35 28.47 -2.17
C VAL A 240 14.13 29.89 -2.70
N PRO A 241 14.71 30.93 -2.07
CA PRO A 241 14.57 32.31 -2.50
C PRO A 241 15.11 32.54 -3.92
N THR A 242 14.51 33.46 -4.69
CA THR A 242 14.93 33.78 -6.06
C THR A 242 16.25 34.55 -6.13
N ASP A 243 16.72 35.10 -5.00
CA ASP A 243 18.04 35.72 -4.83
C ASP A 243 19.13 34.72 -4.40
N ALA A 244 18.78 33.46 -4.16
CA ALA A 244 19.74 32.43 -3.76
C ALA A 244 20.60 31.97 -4.96
N THR A 245 21.84 31.59 -4.65
CA THR A 245 22.75 30.90 -5.58
C THR A 245 22.62 29.40 -5.43
N VAL A 246 22.32 28.70 -6.52
CA VAL A 246 21.94 27.29 -6.52
C VAL A 246 22.92 26.44 -7.35
N LEU A 247 23.38 25.34 -6.76
CA LEU A 247 24.18 24.31 -7.45
C LEU A 247 23.39 23.02 -7.55
N VAL A 248 23.37 22.39 -8.72
CA VAL A 248 22.74 21.09 -8.94
C VAL A 248 23.79 20.10 -9.45
N LEU A 249 24.08 19.08 -8.65
CA LEU A 249 25.00 17.98 -8.99
C LEU A 249 24.19 16.78 -9.48
N VAL A 250 24.42 16.35 -10.72
CA VAL A 250 23.61 15.33 -11.38
C VAL A 250 24.51 14.22 -11.93
N GLU A 251 24.16 12.96 -11.65
CA GLU A 251 24.88 11.78 -12.17
C GLU A 251 24.67 11.57 -13.69
N ASP A 252 23.44 11.73 -14.20
CA ASP A 252 23.09 11.61 -15.62
C ASP A 252 22.25 12.81 -16.10
N GLU A 253 22.53 13.34 -17.30
CA GLU A 253 21.73 14.45 -17.89
C GLU A 253 20.25 14.11 -18.07
N SER A 254 19.90 12.83 -18.15
CA SER A 254 18.51 12.32 -18.20
C SER A 254 17.76 12.39 -16.86
N SER A 255 18.44 12.71 -15.76
CA SER A 255 17.83 12.92 -14.43
C SER A 255 17.56 14.39 -14.11
N CYS A 256 17.79 15.26 -15.08
CA CYS A 256 17.28 16.62 -15.13
C CYS A 256 15.75 16.55 -15.37
N GLY A 257 14.93 16.70 -14.33
CA GLY A 257 13.53 17.11 -14.53
C GLY A 257 13.47 18.50 -15.17
N ASP A 258 12.26 19.09 -15.31
CA ASP A 258 12.13 20.48 -15.74
C ASP A 258 12.82 21.41 -14.72
N LEU A 259 14.11 21.71 -14.95
CA LEU A 259 14.83 22.70 -14.15
C LEU A 259 14.27 24.09 -14.48
N PRO A 260 13.97 24.92 -13.47
CA PRO A 260 13.60 26.31 -13.70
C PRO A 260 14.70 27.04 -14.49
N SER A 261 14.30 27.98 -15.35
CA SER A 261 15.24 28.75 -16.18
C SER A 261 16.26 29.50 -15.31
N GLN A 262 17.48 29.70 -15.82
CA GLN A 262 18.54 30.44 -15.11
C GLN A 262 18.10 31.84 -14.62
N SER A 263 17.05 32.42 -15.20
CA SER A 263 16.43 33.69 -14.79
C SER A 263 15.65 33.64 -13.47
N SER A 264 15.43 32.46 -12.90
CA SER A 264 14.65 32.27 -11.65
C SER A 264 15.49 32.40 -10.38
N PHE A 265 16.82 32.40 -10.49
CA PHE A 265 17.77 32.46 -9.37
C PHE A 265 18.89 33.46 -9.64
N ALA A 266 19.61 33.90 -8.59
CA ALA A 266 20.77 34.77 -8.75
C ALA A 266 21.92 34.09 -9.51
N ALA A 267 22.06 32.77 -9.34
CA ALA A 267 22.90 31.91 -10.17
C ALA A 267 22.38 30.46 -10.09
N LEU A 268 22.39 29.75 -11.22
CA LEU A 268 22.06 28.33 -11.29
C LEU A 268 23.12 27.59 -12.10
N ASP A 269 23.95 26.81 -11.42
CA ASP A 269 24.99 25.99 -12.04
C ASP A 269 24.61 24.51 -11.96
N VAL A 270 24.68 23.80 -13.10
CA VAL A 270 24.43 22.36 -13.19
C VAL A 270 25.74 21.67 -13.55
N VAL A 271 26.20 20.75 -12.71
CA VAL A 271 27.53 20.14 -12.84
C VAL A 271 27.44 18.61 -12.80
N ASN A 272 28.03 17.99 -13.83
CA ASN A 272 28.18 16.54 -13.98
C ASN A 272 29.43 16.03 -13.26
N PRO A 273 29.53 14.72 -12.95
CA PRO A 273 30.65 14.15 -12.19
C PRO A 273 32.02 14.35 -12.82
N SER A 274 32.10 14.52 -14.13
CA SER A 274 33.35 14.77 -14.86
C SER A 274 33.84 16.23 -14.80
N SER A 275 33.03 17.15 -14.27
CA SER A 275 33.28 18.61 -14.30
C SER A 275 33.30 19.26 -12.91
N VAL A 276 33.53 18.48 -11.85
CA VAL A 276 33.52 18.92 -10.44
C VAL A 276 34.54 20.05 -10.16
N GLU A 277 35.59 20.15 -10.97
CA GLU A 277 36.61 21.21 -10.85
C GLU A 277 36.10 22.62 -11.22
N ARG A 278 34.91 22.73 -11.86
CA ARG A 278 34.31 24.03 -12.23
C ARG A 278 33.48 24.67 -11.12
N ILE A 279 33.36 24.00 -9.97
CA ILE A 279 32.52 24.43 -8.85
C ILE A 279 33.23 25.54 -8.07
N LYS A 280 32.54 26.66 -7.85
CA LYS A 280 33.03 27.75 -7.00
C LYS A 280 32.99 27.35 -5.53
N GLU A 281 34.07 27.58 -4.80
CA GLU A 281 34.15 27.33 -3.36
C GLU A 281 33.40 28.42 -2.57
N ASP A 282 32.70 28.03 -1.50
CA ASP A 282 31.93 28.90 -0.59
C ASP A 282 31.02 29.94 -1.29
N TYR A 283 30.37 29.53 -2.38
CA TYR A 283 29.56 30.43 -3.21
C TYR A 283 28.07 30.15 -3.13
N TYR A 284 27.64 28.90 -2.93
CA TYR A 284 26.24 28.50 -3.11
C TYR A 284 25.46 28.50 -1.80
N ASP A 285 24.23 29.03 -1.83
CA ASP A 285 23.31 29.05 -0.69
C ASP A 285 22.51 27.74 -0.60
N TYR A 286 22.25 27.10 -1.74
CA TYR A 286 21.55 25.82 -1.84
C TYR A 286 22.25 24.86 -2.81
N VAL A 287 22.47 23.61 -2.38
CA VAL A 287 23.09 22.56 -3.20
C VAL A 287 22.16 21.35 -3.28
N SER A 288 21.73 20.99 -4.48
CA SER A 288 20.94 19.78 -4.75
C SER A 288 21.83 18.69 -5.36
N ILE A 289 21.74 17.47 -4.84
CA ILE A 289 22.52 16.33 -5.31
C ILE A 289 21.55 15.23 -5.75
N SER A 290 21.63 14.83 -7.02
CA SER A 290 20.95 13.67 -7.57
C SER A 290 21.96 12.55 -7.81
N ALA A 291 21.86 11.47 -7.02
CA ALA A 291 22.74 10.31 -7.12
C ALA A 291 21.94 9.01 -7.16
N LYS A 292 22.20 8.18 -8.17
CA LYS A 292 21.70 6.81 -8.28
C LYS A 292 22.66 5.83 -7.60
N SER A 293 23.97 6.04 -7.76
CA SER A 293 25.01 5.12 -7.29
C SER A 293 25.69 5.58 -5.98
N GLU A 294 25.95 4.65 -5.03
CA GLU A 294 26.69 4.97 -3.79
C GLU A 294 28.13 5.48 -4.08
N ASN A 295 28.74 5.02 -5.16
CA ASN A 295 30.11 5.38 -5.54
C ASN A 295 30.29 6.89 -5.82
N ILE A 296 29.24 7.55 -6.34
CA ILE A 296 29.28 8.97 -6.73
C ILE A 296 28.83 9.88 -5.58
N LEU A 297 28.12 9.32 -4.60
CA LEU A 297 27.67 10.08 -3.44
C LEU A 297 28.82 10.69 -2.63
N LYS A 298 29.93 9.97 -2.46
CA LYS A 298 31.11 10.46 -1.73
C LYS A 298 31.78 11.69 -2.39
N PRO A 299 32.15 11.65 -3.69
CA PRO A 299 32.72 12.82 -4.35
C PRO A 299 31.72 13.99 -4.43
N PHE A 300 30.43 13.72 -4.63
CA PHE A 300 29.40 14.76 -4.63
C PHE A 300 29.21 15.43 -3.28
N CYS A 301 29.15 14.68 -2.18
CA CYS A 301 29.06 15.27 -0.85
C CYS A 301 30.31 16.11 -0.52
N SER A 302 31.50 15.65 -0.93
CA SER A 302 32.74 16.41 -0.75
C SER A 302 32.76 17.70 -1.57
N ALA A 303 32.30 17.65 -2.82
CA ALA A 303 32.19 18.81 -3.69
C ALA A 303 31.15 19.81 -3.15
N ALA A 304 29.98 19.32 -2.75
CA ALA A 304 28.93 20.12 -2.15
C ALA A 304 29.39 20.83 -0.87
N TYR A 305 30.20 20.18 -0.04
CA TYR A 305 30.71 20.80 1.18
C TYR A 305 31.68 21.95 0.90
N LYS A 306 32.52 21.82 -0.14
CA LYS A 306 33.39 22.92 -0.61
C LYS A 306 32.60 24.04 -1.25
N ALA A 307 31.52 23.72 -1.95
CA ALA A 307 30.72 24.67 -2.71
C ALA A 307 29.76 25.49 -1.86
N ALA A 308 29.14 24.87 -0.85
CA ALA A 308 28.14 25.49 0.00
C ALA A 308 28.77 26.55 0.91
N LYS A 309 28.12 27.70 1.06
CA LYS A 309 28.46 28.69 2.09
C LYS A 309 28.16 28.15 3.49
N VAL A 310 28.75 28.77 4.51
CA VAL A 310 28.36 28.56 5.90
C VAL A 310 26.86 28.85 6.08
N GLY A 311 26.12 27.90 6.65
CA GLY A 311 24.66 27.97 6.77
C GLY A 311 23.90 27.57 5.49
N GLY A 312 24.61 27.26 4.41
CA GLY A 312 24.04 26.75 3.17
C GLY A 312 23.40 25.37 3.35
N THR A 313 22.32 25.14 2.61
CA THR A 313 21.53 23.90 2.70
C THR A 313 21.92 22.94 1.58
N VAL A 314 22.15 21.67 1.92
CA VAL A 314 22.35 20.58 0.97
C VAL A 314 21.16 19.64 1.00
N ALA A 315 20.62 19.31 -0.17
CA ALA A 315 19.56 18.32 -0.34
C ALA A 315 20.06 17.17 -1.20
N ILE A 316 19.99 15.94 -0.67
CA ILE A 316 20.42 14.75 -1.42
C ILE A 316 19.22 13.87 -1.77
N HIS A 317 19.04 13.68 -3.07
CA HIS A 317 18.06 12.81 -3.70
C HIS A 317 18.76 11.52 -4.15
N GLY A 318 18.68 10.48 -3.32
CA GLY A 318 19.19 9.14 -3.62
C GLY A 318 18.06 8.24 -4.09
N SER A 319 17.88 8.02 -5.40
CA SER A 319 16.74 7.24 -5.91
C SER A 319 16.87 5.74 -5.62
N GLU A 320 18.10 5.20 -5.55
CA GLU A 320 18.39 3.77 -5.35
C GLU A 320 19.18 3.49 -4.06
N ILE A 321 19.39 4.51 -3.22
CA ILE A 321 20.23 4.42 -2.01
C ILE A 321 19.35 4.52 -0.77
N PRO A 322 19.49 3.62 0.24
CA PRO A 322 18.71 3.71 1.46
C PRO A 322 18.98 5.04 2.21
N PRO A 323 17.94 5.78 2.67
CA PRO A 323 18.10 7.10 3.29
C PRO A 323 19.03 7.13 4.52
N SER A 324 19.09 6.02 5.26
CA SER A 324 20.01 5.86 6.41
C SER A 324 21.48 5.87 5.99
N LEU A 325 21.81 5.32 4.82
CA LEU A 325 23.16 5.34 4.26
C LEU A 325 23.48 6.73 3.72
N VAL A 326 22.53 7.37 3.02
CA VAL A 326 22.67 8.75 2.54
C VAL A 326 22.96 9.69 3.72
N ALA A 327 22.16 9.65 4.78
CA ALA A 327 22.37 10.48 5.96
C ALA A 327 23.71 10.21 6.65
N ARG A 328 24.14 8.94 6.73
CA ARG A 328 25.46 8.60 7.26
C ARG A 328 26.58 9.24 6.44
N LYS A 329 26.46 9.24 5.10
CA LYS A 329 27.45 9.84 4.19
C LYS A 329 27.46 11.37 4.27
N VAL A 330 26.28 11.99 4.37
CA VAL A 330 26.12 13.44 4.56
C VAL A 330 26.81 13.88 5.86
N ARG A 331 26.53 13.18 6.98
CA ARG A 331 27.19 13.43 8.27
C ARG A 331 28.70 13.25 8.19
N SER A 332 29.17 12.17 7.55
CA SER A 332 30.62 11.91 7.39
C SER A 332 31.34 12.95 6.52
N SER A 333 30.59 13.73 5.73
CA SER A 333 31.13 14.80 4.89
C SER A 333 31.11 16.17 5.58
N GLY A 334 30.67 16.25 6.85
CA GLY A 334 30.73 17.46 7.67
C GLY A 334 29.41 18.25 7.77
N PHE A 335 28.32 17.77 7.19
CA PHE A 335 27.01 18.42 7.29
C PHE A 335 26.24 17.99 8.53
N VAL A 336 25.48 18.91 9.12
CA VAL A 336 24.52 18.61 10.20
C VAL A 336 23.20 18.19 9.55
N VAL A 337 22.78 16.95 9.79
CA VAL A 337 21.53 16.39 9.24
C VAL A 337 20.40 16.56 10.24
N ASP A 338 19.29 17.14 9.80
CA ASP A 338 18.05 17.18 10.58
C ASP A 338 17.43 15.77 10.63
N GLU A 339 17.30 15.19 11.82
CA GLU A 339 16.77 13.82 12.01
C GLU A 339 15.31 13.69 11.57
N THR A 340 14.57 14.80 11.51
CA THR A 340 13.20 14.87 10.98
C THR A 340 13.16 14.52 9.49
N SER A 341 14.26 14.76 8.76
CA SER A 341 14.37 14.50 7.31
C SER A 341 14.51 13.01 6.97
N LEU A 342 14.86 12.14 7.93
CA LEU A 342 14.98 10.69 7.74
C LEU A 342 13.63 9.98 7.58
N VAL A 343 12.55 10.59 8.11
CA VAL A 343 11.20 10.01 8.14
C VAL A 343 10.47 10.23 6.80
N SER A 344 10.78 11.34 6.12
CA SER A 344 10.09 11.78 4.91
C SER A 344 10.59 11.08 3.64
N GLY A 345 11.82 10.55 3.62
CA GLY A 345 12.41 9.79 2.51
C GLY A 345 12.15 10.38 1.11
N VAL A 346 12.24 11.70 0.99
CA VAL A 346 12.13 12.50 -0.25
C VAL A 346 13.49 13.06 -0.65
N ALA A 347 14.23 13.57 0.33
CA ALA A 347 15.62 13.99 0.23
C ALA A 347 16.21 14.01 1.64
N VAL A 348 17.50 13.73 1.80
CA VAL A 348 18.19 13.98 3.07
C VAL A 348 18.69 15.42 3.05
N LEU A 349 18.17 16.25 3.96
CA LEU A 349 18.60 17.63 4.13
C LEU A 349 19.74 17.70 5.15
N GLY A 350 20.74 18.52 4.84
CA GLY A 350 21.79 18.89 5.75
C GLY A 350 22.14 20.37 5.65
N THR A 351 22.71 20.93 6.70
CA THR A 351 23.19 22.32 6.72
C THR A 351 24.68 22.31 6.97
N LYS A 352 25.44 23.16 6.23
CA LYS A 352 26.86 23.35 6.51
C LYS A 352 27.00 24.17 7.81
N PRO A 353 27.53 23.59 8.90
CA PRO A 353 27.64 24.30 10.17
C PRO A 353 28.67 25.42 10.08
N SER A 354 28.60 26.38 11.01
CA SER A 354 29.52 27.54 11.09
C SER A 354 30.88 27.24 11.69
N PHE A 355 31.18 25.98 12.01
CA PHE A 355 32.44 25.60 12.63
C PHE A 355 33.44 25.14 11.57
N ASP A 356 34.24 26.08 11.07
CA ASP A 356 35.47 25.78 10.33
C ASP A 356 36.62 25.50 11.31
N GLY A 357 36.44 24.44 12.10
CA GLY A 357 37.45 24.01 13.06
C GLY A 357 38.48 23.15 12.37
N GLN A 358 39.73 23.63 12.31
CA GLN A 358 40.87 22.76 12.03
C GLN A 358 40.80 21.53 12.94
N SER A 359 40.85 20.33 12.36
CA SER A 359 40.88 19.10 13.12
C SER A 359 42.14 19.05 13.97
N VAL A 360 42.01 19.32 15.27
CA VAL A 360 43.10 19.09 16.22
C VAL A 360 43.08 17.62 16.60
N PRO A 361 44.16 16.85 16.35
CA PRO A 361 44.20 15.46 16.74
C PRO A 361 44.09 15.34 18.27
N LEU A 362 43.06 14.65 18.75
CA LEU A 362 42.92 14.31 20.16
C LEU A 362 44.00 13.29 20.53
N LYS A 363 45.05 13.74 21.20
CA LYS A 363 46.03 12.86 21.86
C LYS A 363 45.37 12.25 23.11
N ILE A 364 44.61 11.18 22.92
CA ILE A 364 44.05 10.40 24.03
C ILE A 364 45.21 9.56 24.60
N SER A 365 45.87 10.06 25.65
CA SER A 365 46.83 9.26 26.41
C SER A 365 46.08 8.33 27.35
N ASN A 366 46.34 7.02 27.24
CA ASN A 366 45.70 5.93 27.99
C ASN A 366 46.09 5.89 29.49
N THR A 367 45.85 6.97 30.21
CA THR A 367 45.99 7.00 31.67
C THR A 367 44.84 7.79 32.27
N ALA A 368 43.84 7.04 32.72
CA ALA A 368 42.71 7.55 33.48
C ALA A 368 43.20 8.35 34.71
N ARG A 369 42.91 9.64 34.74
CA ARG A 369 42.90 10.42 35.97
C ARG A 369 41.43 10.70 36.32
N LYS A 370 40.96 10.08 37.41
CA LYS A 370 39.69 10.41 38.05
C LYS A 370 39.70 11.90 38.42
N ALA A 371 38.74 12.66 37.90
CA ALA A 371 38.39 13.96 38.43
C ALA A 371 37.31 13.74 39.50
N ASN A 372 37.60 14.15 40.74
CA ASN A 372 36.65 14.15 41.84
C ASN A 372 35.57 15.21 41.57
N ILE A 373 34.35 14.78 41.28
CA ILE A 373 33.15 15.60 41.41
C ILE A 373 32.40 14.99 42.61
N ALA A 374 32.09 15.83 43.61
CA ALA A 374 31.35 15.43 44.79
C ALA A 374 29.93 15.05 44.36
N ASP A 375 29.61 13.77 44.50
CA ASP A 375 28.43 13.13 43.92
C ASP A 375 27.67 12.37 45.01
N ASP A 376 27.36 13.06 46.12
CA ASP A 376 26.58 12.51 47.24
C ASP A 376 25.10 12.25 46.89
N ASP A 377 24.69 12.41 45.61
CA ASP A 377 23.32 12.17 45.13
C ASP A 377 23.22 11.16 43.96
N ILE A 378 24.32 10.54 43.50
CA ILE A 378 24.25 9.43 42.53
C ILE A 378 24.45 8.10 43.25
N VAL A 379 23.37 7.33 43.33
CA VAL A 379 23.38 5.96 43.86
C VAL A 379 24.20 5.09 42.92
N ASP A 380 25.25 4.47 43.45
CA ASP A 380 26.10 3.52 42.72
C ASP A 380 25.29 2.30 42.26
N GLU A 381 25.02 2.20 40.95
CA GLU A 381 24.22 1.12 40.35
C GLU A 381 24.83 -0.27 40.59
N ASP A 382 26.15 -0.36 40.83
CA ASP A 382 26.82 -1.63 41.16
C ASP A 382 26.59 -2.06 42.62
N ALA A 383 26.17 -1.15 43.51
CA ALA A 383 25.78 -1.49 44.89
C ALA A 383 24.34 -2.01 45.00
N LEU A 384 23.54 -1.84 43.94
CA LEU A 384 22.15 -2.33 43.83
C LEU A 384 22.04 -3.74 43.22
N LEU A 385 23.15 -4.29 42.72
CA LEU A 385 23.18 -5.63 42.14
C LEU A 385 23.67 -6.66 43.17
N GLU A 386 22.92 -7.74 43.32
CA GLU A 386 23.33 -8.87 44.17
C GLU A 386 24.39 -9.72 43.44
N PRO A 387 25.29 -10.43 44.14
CA PRO A 387 26.37 -11.23 43.53
C PRO A 387 25.88 -12.38 42.63
N GLU A 388 24.58 -12.58 42.55
CA GLU A 388 23.89 -13.56 41.71
C GLU A 388 23.63 -13.02 40.29
N ASP A 389 23.40 -11.70 40.15
CA ASP A 389 23.14 -11.03 38.86
C ASP A 389 24.40 -10.89 37.99
N LEU A 390 25.58 -10.96 38.60
CA LEU A 390 26.87 -10.94 37.90
C LEU A 390 27.19 -12.27 37.18
N LYS A 391 26.41 -13.34 37.43
CA LYS A 391 26.61 -14.63 36.77
C LYS A 391 26.01 -14.60 35.36
N LYS A 392 26.89 -14.59 34.36
CA LYS A 392 26.49 -14.73 32.95
C LYS A 392 25.70 -16.03 32.75
N PRO A 393 24.48 -15.99 32.17
CA PRO A 393 23.69 -17.19 31.94
C PRO A 393 24.44 -18.15 31.01
N THR A 394 24.38 -19.43 31.32
CA THR A 394 24.99 -20.49 30.51
C THR A 394 24.15 -20.73 29.25
N GLY A 395 24.76 -21.24 28.17
CA GLY A 395 24.07 -21.47 26.89
C GLY A 395 22.85 -22.40 26.94
N ALA A 396 22.62 -23.09 28.06
CA ALA A 396 21.41 -23.85 28.33
C ALA A 396 20.21 -22.95 28.74
N ASP A 397 20.47 -21.84 29.44
CA ASP A 397 19.46 -20.88 29.92
C ASP A 397 18.94 -19.98 28.79
N LEU A 398 19.72 -19.83 27.73
CA LEU A 398 19.36 -19.06 26.53
C LEU A 398 18.44 -19.81 25.55
N LYS A 399 18.07 -21.06 25.86
CA LYS A 399 17.07 -21.81 25.08
C LYS A 399 15.67 -21.39 25.49
N SER A 400 15.17 -20.32 24.87
CA SER A 400 13.78 -19.89 25.01
C SER A 400 12.83 -20.95 24.46
N GLY A 401 12.09 -21.62 25.36
CA GLY A 401 11.07 -22.59 25.03
C GLY A 401 9.78 -21.92 24.54
N CYS A 402 9.37 -22.19 23.31
CA CYS A 402 8.06 -21.79 22.81
C CYS A 402 6.97 -22.75 23.36
N GLY A 403 6.14 -22.27 24.29
CA GLY A 403 4.86 -22.87 24.72
C GLY A 403 4.91 -23.90 25.87
N GLU A 404 3.91 -23.79 26.76
CA GLU A 404 3.69 -24.63 27.95
C GLU A 404 3.60 -26.14 27.67
N ASN A 405 4.15 -26.92 28.59
CA ASN A 405 4.29 -28.37 28.50
C ASN A 405 2.97 -29.08 28.90
N GLY A 406 2.43 -29.91 28.00
CA GLY A 406 1.55 -31.02 28.39
C GLY A 406 2.38 -32.27 28.65
N GLU A 407 2.27 -32.86 29.84
CA GLU A 407 3.02 -34.06 30.25
C GLU A 407 2.79 -35.23 29.27
N GLY A 408 3.88 -35.79 28.75
CA GLY A 408 3.89 -37.08 28.06
C GLY A 408 3.87 -37.09 26.52
N LYS A 409 3.87 -35.94 25.83
CA LYS A 409 3.97 -35.91 24.35
C LYS A 409 5.24 -35.18 23.89
N LYS A 410 6.11 -35.88 23.15
CA LYS A 410 7.27 -35.28 22.47
C LYS A 410 6.79 -34.12 21.57
N LYS A 411 7.46 -32.97 21.67
CA LYS A 411 7.16 -31.77 20.87
C LYS A 411 7.37 -32.09 19.38
N ARG A 412 6.54 -31.50 18.52
CA ARG A 412 6.61 -31.64 17.05
C ARG A 412 7.07 -30.32 16.44
N ALA A 413 7.91 -30.37 15.41
CA ALA A 413 8.28 -29.20 14.63
C ALA A 413 7.04 -28.53 14.01
N CYS A 414 6.98 -27.19 14.04
CA CYS A 414 5.91 -26.43 13.40
C CYS A 414 6.04 -26.47 11.87
N LYS A 415 4.94 -26.15 11.15
CA LYS A 415 4.85 -26.28 9.68
C LYS A 415 5.89 -25.48 8.88
N ASN A 416 6.56 -24.48 9.48
CA ASN A 416 7.65 -23.70 8.89
C ASN A 416 8.77 -23.44 9.93
N CYS A 417 9.25 -24.46 10.65
CA CYS A 417 10.33 -24.26 11.65
C CYS A 417 11.65 -23.93 10.94
N THR A 418 12.16 -22.73 11.23
CA THR A 418 13.52 -22.27 10.92
C THR A 418 14.50 -22.49 12.06
N CYS A 419 14.03 -23.17 13.11
CA CYS A 419 14.63 -23.28 14.43
C CYS A 419 15.53 -24.52 14.62
N GLY A 420 15.72 -25.33 13.57
CA GLY A 420 16.54 -26.54 13.60
C GLY A 420 15.93 -27.77 14.30
N LEU A 421 14.73 -27.64 14.89
CA LEU A 421 14.03 -28.77 15.54
C LEU A 421 13.55 -29.82 14.52
N ALA A 422 13.26 -29.39 13.29
CA ALA A 422 12.88 -30.28 12.20
C ALA A 422 14.02 -31.25 11.84
N GLU A 423 15.25 -30.75 11.79
CA GLU A 423 16.43 -31.57 11.46
C GLU A 423 16.75 -32.58 12.57
N GLN A 424 16.53 -32.22 13.84
CA GLN A 424 16.71 -33.13 14.98
C GLN A 424 15.65 -34.24 15.02
N GLU A 425 14.39 -33.93 14.72
CA GLU A 425 13.33 -34.96 14.61
C GLU A 425 13.57 -35.94 13.46
N GLU A 426 14.16 -35.51 12.35
CA GLU A 426 14.52 -36.39 11.23
C GLU A 426 15.73 -37.27 11.56
N ALA A 427 16.74 -36.72 12.25
CA ALA A 427 17.89 -37.48 12.72
C ALA A 427 17.49 -38.57 13.73
N GLU A 428 16.57 -38.27 14.67
CA GLU A 428 16.04 -39.28 15.60
C GLU A 428 15.21 -40.36 14.90
N LYS A 429 14.47 -40.03 13.83
CA LYS A 429 13.73 -41.01 13.03
C LYS A 429 14.64 -41.95 12.24
N MET A 430 15.83 -41.49 11.83
CA MET A 430 16.82 -42.35 11.20
C MET A 430 17.56 -43.26 12.19
N ALA A 431 17.59 -42.93 13.48
CA ALA A 431 18.31 -43.66 14.52
C ALA A 431 17.51 -44.78 15.21
N GLN A 432 16.22 -44.95 14.92
CA GLN A 432 15.41 -46.07 15.46
C GLN A 432 15.27 -47.22 14.44
N PRO A 433 15.35 -48.49 14.86
CA PRO A 433 15.15 -49.62 13.96
C PRO A 433 13.71 -49.62 13.44
N LYS A 434 13.55 -49.53 12.11
CA LYS A 434 12.25 -49.63 11.43
C LYS A 434 11.59 -50.96 11.80
N LYS A 435 10.47 -50.93 12.53
CA LYS A 435 9.59 -52.10 12.71
C LYS A 435 8.90 -52.40 11.38
N GLY A 436 9.57 -53.16 10.51
CA GLY A 436 8.97 -53.76 9.32
C GLY A 436 8.30 -55.08 9.71
N GLY A 437 6.97 -55.14 9.63
CA GLY A 437 6.22 -56.40 9.78
C GLY A 437 5.01 -56.30 10.71
N CYS A 438 3.86 -56.70 10.18
CA CYS A 438 2.51 -56.84 10.76
C CYS A 438 2.35 -56.71 12.30
N GLY A 439 2.27 -55.47 12.80
CA GLY A 439 2.14 -55.20 14.24
C GLY A 439 0.80 -55.61 14.89
N ASN A 440 -0.26 -55.86 14.11
CA ASN A 440 -1.61 -56.08 14.62
C ASN A 440 -2.29 -57.39 14.18
N CYS A 441 -1.59 -58.30 13.48
CA CYS A 441 -2.21 -59.54 12.98
C CYS A 441 -2.73 -60.50 14.06
N ALA A 442 -2.25 -60.36 15.30
CA ALA A 442 -2.73 -61.14 16.45
C ALA A 442 -4.21 -60.85 16.80
N LEU A 443 -4.74 -59.70 16.39
CA LEU A 443 -6.09 -59.22 16.74
C LEU A 443 -7.22 -59.84 15.87
N GLY A 444 -6.88 -60.74 14.94
CA GLY A 444 -7.85 -61.46 14.10
C GLY A 444 -7.89 -60.98 12.65
N ASP A 445 -8.76 -61.59 11.85
CA ASP A 445 -8.78 -61.45 10.39
C ASP A 445 -9.08 -60.05 9.87
N ALA A 446 -9.77 -59.21 10.66
CA ALA A 446 -9.98 -57.81 10.33
C ALA A 446 -8.65 -57.02 10.21
N PHE A 447 -7.56 -57.55 10.77
CA PHE A 447 -6.23 -56.96 10.79
C PHE A 447 -5.17 -57.84 10.10
N ARG A 448 -5.59 -58.85 9.34
CA ARG A 448 -4.70 -59.75 8.58
C ARG A 448 -4.87 -59.47 7.09
N CYS A 449 -3.75 -59.42 6.37
CA CYS A 449 -3.76 -59.25 4.92
C CYS A 449 -4.30 -60.52 4.23
N ALA A 450 -4.81 -60.39 3.00
CA ALA A 450 -5.40 -61.52 2.25
C ALA A 450 -4.44 -62.72 2.04
N THR A 451 -3.13 -62.51 2.10
CA THR A 451 -2.10 -63.56 1.98
C THR A 451 -1.60 -64.10 3.32
N CYS A 452 -2.31 -63.82 4.43
CA CYS A 452 -1.87 -64.23 5.77
C CYS A 452 -2.10 -65.74 6.00
N PRO A 453 -1.08 -66.51 6.41
CA PRO A 453 -1.23 -67.96 6.69
C PRO A 453 -2.24 -68.30 7.79
N TYR A 454 -2.57 -67.33 8.64
CA TYR A 454 -3.49 -67.49 9.78
C TYR A 454 -4.90 -66.98 9.48
N LEU A 455 -5.20 -66.58 8.24
CA LEU A 455 -6.53 -66.09 7.84
C LEU A 455 -7.59 -67.18 8.08
N GLY A 456 -8.64 -66.87 8.83
CA GLY A 456 -9.70 -67.81 9.21
C GLY A 456 -9.53 -68.41 10.61
N MET A 457 -8.41 -68.17 11.30
CA MET A 457 -8.20 -68.62 12.68
C MET A 457 -8.62 -67.54 13.70
N PRO A 458 -9.07 -67.91 14.91
CA PRO A 458 -9.40 -66.94 15.94
C PRO A 458 -8.18 -66.07 16.34
N PRO A 459 -8.41 -64.91 16.99
CA PRO A 459 -7.35 -64.07 17.55
C PRO A 459 -6.48 -64.86 18.55
N PHE A 460 -5.18 -64.61 18.55
CA PHE A 460 -4.21 -65.31 19.43
C PHE A 460 -3.32 -64.32 20.18
N LYS A 461 -2.76 -64.74 21.32
CA LYS A 461 -1.86 -63.87 22.08
C LYS A 461 -0.44 -63.91 21.50
N PRO A 462 0.26 -62.77 21.44
CA PRO A 462 1.63 -62.73 20.92
C PRO A 462 2.55 -63.59 21.81
N GLY A 463 3.03 -64.72 21.27
CA GLY A 463 3.90 -65.69 21.96
C GLY A 463 3.38 -67.14 21.96
N GLU A 464 2.16 -67.40 21.48
CA GLU A 464 1.60 -68.75 21.40
C GLU A 464 1.98 -69.42 20.07
N THR A 465 2.60 -70.61 20.11
CA THR A 465 2.98 -71.36 18.91
C THR A 465 1.78 -72.07 18.31
N ILE A 466 1.19 -71.49 17.26
CA ILE A 466 0.10 -72.10 16.49
C ILE A 466 0.71 -73.14 15.54
N LYS A 467 0.31 -74.41 15.69
CA LYS A 467 0.67 -75.47 14.75
C LYS A 467 -0.28 -75.41 13.55
N LEU A 468 0.21 -74.96 12.40
CA LEU A 468 -0.50 -75.05 11.13
C LEU A 468 -0.48 -76.53 10.69
N ALA A 469 -1.64 -77.13 10.42
CA ALA A 469 -1.69 -78.44 9.80
C ALA A 469 -1.30 -78.30 8.32
N ASN A 470 -0.35 -79.12 7.89
CA ASN A 470 0.32 -79.10 6.59
C ASN A 470 -0.62 -78.84 5.40
N VAL A 471 -0.20 -77.95 4.50
CA VAL A 471 -0.61 -77.97 3.10
C VAL A 471 0.58 -78.54 2.33
N ASP A 472 0.38 -79.74 1.78
CA ASP A 472 1.34 -80.47 0.96
C ASP A 472 1.77 -79.65 -0.27
N ASP A 473 3.09 -79.63 -0.52
CA ASP A 473 3.71 -79.12 -1.74
C ASP A 473 3.26 -79.95 -2.95
N PHE A 474 2.54 -79.34 -3.89
CA PHE A 474 2.50 -79.74 -5.30
C PHE A 474 2.33 -78.52 -6.22
#